data_AF-A0A9D4F437-F1
#
_entry.id   AF-A0A9D4F437-F1
#
_cell.length_a   1.000
_cell.length_b   1.000
_cell.length_c   1.000
_cell.angle_alpha   90.00
_cell.angle_beta   90.00
_cell.angle_gamma   90.00
#
_symmetry.space_group_name_H-M   'P 1'
#
loop_
_entity.id
_entity.type
_entity.pdbx_description
1 polymer ?
#
loop_
_entity_poly.entity_id
_entity_poly.type
_entity_poly.pdbx_seq_one_letter_code
_entity_poly.pdbx_strand_id
1 'polypeptide(L)'
;MFYSGKYMYIGTSGSRKTGERAWLISPMLRSTSFTEKCLQFGYSMNGLSIGIISVYMTANGEKPGSLLWRMSGDQGMEWKGASVNLSSLEQYQVFVY
;
A
#
# COMPACT_ATOMS: atom_id res chain seq x y z
N MET A 1 -26.71 -10.85 4.56
CA MET A 1 -25.51 -11.07 5.40
C MET A 1 -24.68 -9.79 5.32
N PHE A 2 -24.56 -9.05 6.42
CA PHE A 2 -23.72 -7.85 6.46
C PHE A 2 -22.30 -8.28 6.83
N TYR A 3 -21.33 -8.06 5.94
CA TYR A 3 -19.93 -8.31 6.26
C TYR A 3 -19.45 -7.23 7.25
N SER A 4 -19.27 -7.60 8.52
CA SER A 4 -18.66 -6.73 9.53
C SER A 4 -17.14 -6.86 9.49
N GLY A 5 -16.47 -5.82 8.98
CA GLY A 5 -15.01 -5.73 8.92
C GLY A 5 -14.52 -4.33 9.29
N LYS A 6 -13.20 -4.20 9.53
CA LYS A 6 -12.53 -2.91 9.76
C LYS A 6 -11.57 -2.64 8.61
N TYR A 7 -11.43 -1.38 8.23
CA TYR A 7 -10.50 -0.93 7.22
C TYR A 7 -9.83 0.37 7.67
N MET A 8 -8.67 0.68 7.09
CA MET A 8 -8.03 1.98 7.25
C MET A 8 -8.60 2.95 6.22
N TYR A 9 -8.78 4.21 6.63
CA TYR A 9 -9.41 5.23 5.80
C TYR A 9 -8.57 6.51 5.79
N ILE A 10 -8.41 7.07 4.59
CA ILE A 10 -7.83 8.39 4.38
C ILE A 10 -8.89 9.22 3.65
N GLY A 11 -9.41 10.25 4.33
CA GLY A 11 -10.31 11.20 3.70
C GLY A 11 -9.55 12.19 2.83
N THR A 12 -10.04 12.44 1.61
CA THR A 12 -9.46 13.41 0.66
C THR A 12 -10.26 14.72 0.57
N SER A 13 -11.34 14.85 1.36
CA SER A 13 -12.18 16.05 1.44
C SER A 13 -11.68 17.07 2.47
N GLY A 14 -12.14 18.32 2.35
CA GLY A 14 -11.86 19.38 3.33
C GLY A 14 -10.53 20.10 3.08
N SER A 15 -9.87 20.56 4.15
CA SER A 15 -8.62 21.35 4.09
C SER A 15 -7.35 20.55 3.78
N ARG A 16 -7.48 19.30 3.32
CA ARG A 16 -6.34 18.45 2.94
C ARG A 16 -5.61 19.08 1.77
N LYS A 17 -4.30 19.25 1.90
CA LYS A 17 -3.47 19.84 0.84
C LYS A 17 -2.98 18.77 -0.11
N THR A 18 -3.00 19.09 -1.41
CA THR A 18 -2.37 18.26 -2.44
C THR A 18 -0.91 17.98 -2.05
N GLY A 19 -0.54 16.70 -1.98
CA GLY A 19 0.82 16.27 -1.64
C GLY A 19 1.01 15.82 -0.19
N GLU A 20 0.00 15.94 0.68
CA GLU A 20 0.01 15.27 1.99
C GLU A 20 0.09 13.75 1.84
N ARG A 21 0.82 13.08 2.73
CA ARG A 21 1.05 11.63 2.70
C ARG A 21 0.79 11.03 4.07
N ALA A 22 0.27 9.80 4.08
CA ALA A 22 0.20 8.96 5.26
C ALA A 22 0.98 7.67 4.99
N TRP A 23 1.58 7.08 6.01
CA TRP A 23 2.38 5.87 5.85
C TRP A 23 1.84 4.77 6.74
N LEU A 24 1.46 3.66 6.12
CA LEU A 24 1.35 2.38 6.80
C LEU A 24 2.65 1.61 6.60
N ILE A 25 3.33 1.31 7.69
CA ILE A 25 4.67 0.70 7.66
C ILE A 25 4.58 -0.66 8.33
N SER A 26 5.05 -1.71 7.66
CA SER A 26 5.16 -3.03 8.27
C SER A 26 6.26 -3.06 9.34
N PRO A 27 6.23 -4.04 10.26
CA PRO A 27 7.43 -4.43 10.99
C PRO A 27 8.57 -4.80 10.03
N MET A 28 9.79 -4.92 10.56
CA MET A 28 10.90 -5.52 9.81
C MET A 28 10.60 -6.99 9.55
N LEU A 29 10.51 -7.36 8.28
CA LEU A 29 10.25 -8.71 7.80
C LEU A 29 11.57 -9.39 7.43
N ARG A 30 11.62 -10.71 7.56
CA ARG A 30 12.79 -11.50 7.19
C ARG A 30 12.92 -11.59 5.66
N SER A 31 14.14 -11.81 5.20
CA SER A 31 14.45 -12.12 3.80
C SER A 31 13.47 -13.13 3.19
N THR A 32 13.16 -12.93 1.91
CA THR A 32 12.34 -13.86 1.13
C THR A 32 13.16 -15.01 0.54
N SER A 33 14.47 -15.10 0.80
CA SER A 33 15.37 -16.14 0.24
C SER A 33 14.71 -17.52 0.21
N PHE A 34 14.58 -18.08 -1.00
CA PHE A 34 13.98 -19.39 -1.33
C PHE A 34 12.46 -19.54 -1.11
N THR A 35 11.73 -18.48 -0.75
CA THR A 35 10.27 -18.50 -0.67
C THR A 35 9.65 -17.23 -1.25
N GLU A 36 8.81 -17.37 -2.28
CA GLU A 36 8.04 -16.24 -2.79
C GLU A 36 7.09 -15.72 -1.69
N LYS A 37 7.12 -14.41 -1.46
CA LYS A 37 6.17 -13.73 -0.58
C LYS A 37 5.32 -12.80 -1.41
N CYS A 38 4.03 -12.70 -1.07
CA CYS A 38 3.08 -11.85 -1.76
C CYS A 38 2.33 -11.00 -0.72
N LEU A 39 2.33 -9.68 -0.93
CA LEU A 39 1.41 -8.79 -0.23
C LEU A 39 0.08 -8.80 -0.99
N GLN A 40 -0.98 -9.19 -0.29
CA GLN A 40 -2.34 -9.12 -0.82
C GLN A 40 -3.16 -8.14 0.02
N PHE A 41 -3.85 -7.23 -0.65
CA PHE A 41 -4.71 -6.25 0.03
C PHE A 41 -5.90 -5.84 -0.83
N GLY A 42 -6.98 -5.46 -0.15
CA GLY A 42 -8.12 -4.80 -0.78
C GLY A 42 -7.96 -3.28 -0.72
N TYR A 43 -8.39 -2.59 -1.77
CA TYR A 43 -8.44 -1.13 -1.80
C TYR A 43 -9.75 -0.65 -2.45
N SER A 44 -10.19 0.54 -2.04
CA SER A 44 -11.33 1.25 -2.61
C SER A 44 -10.91 2.69 -2.84
N MET A 45 -10.84 3.11 -4.11
CA MET A 45 -10.44 4.44 -4.51
C MET A 45 -11.57 5.05 -5.34
N ASN A 46 -12.51 5.74 -4.68
CA ASN A 46 -13.63 6.37 -5.34
C ASN A 46 -13.64 7.88 -5.11
N GLY A 47 -13.76 8.65 -6.20
CA GLY A 47 -13.93 10.10 -6.14
C GLY A 47 -12.93 10.87 -7.01
N LEU A 48 -13.34 12.05 -7.47
CA LEU A 48 -12.59 12.87 -8.43
C LEU A 48 -11.26 13.41 -7.89
N SER A 49 -11.17 13.62 -6.59
CA SER A 49 -9.96 14.09 -5.90
C SER A 49 -9.22 12.94 -5.18
N ILE A 50 -9.56 11.68 -5.49
CA ILE A 50 -8.88 10.55 -4.86
C ILE A 50 -7.41 10.54 -5.28
N GLY A 51 -6.53 10.34 -4.30
CA GLY A 51 -5.09 10.44 -4.48
C GLY A 51 -4.50 9.19 -5.12
N ILE A 52 -3.39 8.75 -4.54
CA ILE A 52 -2.55 7.66 -5.03
C ILE A 52 -2.31 6.71 -3.87
N ILE A 53 -2.39 5.41 -4.12
CA ILE A 53 -1.88 4.38 -3.22
C ILE A 53 -0.63 3.79 -3.87
N SER A 54 0.47 3.72 -3.15
CA SER A 54 1.73 3.15 -3.60
C SER A 54 2.28 2.18 -2.57
N VAL A 55 2.84 1.07 -3.04
CA VAL A 55 3.55 0.08 -2.23
C VAL A 55 5.03 0.18 -2.54
N TYR A 56 5.82 0.45 -1.52
CA TYR A 56 7.27 0.49 -1.58
C TYR A 56 7.87 -0.57 -0.68
N MET A 57 9.09 -0.99 -1.00
CA MET A 57 9.87 -1.90 -0.18
C MET A 57 11.30 -1.36 0.01
N THR A 58 11.77 -1.39 1.24
CA THR A 58 13.17 -1.05 1.59
C THR A 58 13.88 -2.31 2.06
N ALA A 59 15.09 -2.57 1.58
CA ALA A 59 15.97 -3.64 2.07
C ALA A 59 16.93 -3.07 3.13
N ASN A 60 17.13 -3.77 4.25
CA ASN A 60 18.01 -3.40 5.36
C ASN A 60 17.86 -1.95 5.87
N GLY A 61 16.65 -1.38 5.79
CA GLY A 61 16.38 0.00 6.18
C GLY A 61 16.93 1.08 5.24
N GLU A 62 17.53 0.71 4.11
CA GLU A 62 18.04 1.65 3.11
C GLU A 62 16.91 2.40 2.40
N LYS A 63 17.13 3.70 2.18
CA LYS A 63 16.20 4.60 1.47
C LYS A 63 16.93 5.27 0.29
N PRO A 64 16.25 5.52 -0.85
CA PRO A 64 14.83 5.27 -1.09
C PRO A 64 14.52 3.79 -1.36
N GLY A 65 13.36 3.32 -0.91
CA GLY A 65 12.88 1.98 -1.26
C GLY A 65 12.47 1.86 -2.73
N SER A 66 12.30 0.63 -3.21
CA SER A 66 11.81 0.33 -4.55
C SER A 66 10.28 0.45 -4.61
N LEU A 67 9.75 1.10 -5.64
CA LEU A 67 8.32 1.11 -5.94
C LEU A 67 7.93 -0.26 -6.53
N LEU A 68 7.02 -0.96 -5.86
CA LEU A 68 6.54 -2.28 -6.30
C LEU A 68 5.16 -2.23 -6.95
N TRP A 69 4.30 -1.32 -6.49
CA TRP A 69 2.94 -1.19 -7.01
C TRP A 69 2.40 0.22 -6.81
N ARG A 70 1.58 0.70 -7.73
CA ARG A 70 0.95 2.02 -7.64
C ARG A 70 -0.41 2.01 -8.32
N MET A 71 -1.36 2.70 -7.69
CA MET A 71 -2.67 3.00 -8.27
C MET A 71 -3.03 4.46 -8.01
N SER A 72 -3.66 5.11 -8.99
CA SER A 72 -3.96 6.55 -8.97
C SER A 72 -5.38 6.80 -9.46
N GLY A 73 -6.03 7.81 -8.87
CA GLY A 73 -7.32 8.29 -9.33
C GLY A 73 -8.46 7.31 -9.10
N ASP A 74 -9.63 7.65 -9.65
CA ASP A 74 -10.86 6.89 -9.45
C ASP A 74 -10.76 5.49 -10.06
N GLN A 75 -11.16 4.50 -9.26
CA GLN A 75 -11.16 3.09 -9.59
C GLN A 75 -12.59 2.53 -9.60
N GLY A 76 -13.60 3.35 -9.32
CA GLY A 76 -15.00 2.94 -9.15
C GLY A 76 -15.36 2.71 -7.69
N MET A 77 -16.64 2.43 -7.45
CA MET A 77 -17.23 2.30 -6.10
C MET A 77 -16.96 0.93 -5.44
N GLU A 78 -16.45 -0.04 -6.20
CA GLU A 78 -16.24 -1.39 -5.71
C GLU A 78 -14.86 -1.56 -5.08
N TRP A 79 -14.77 -2.50 -4.13
CA TRP A 79 -13.49 -2.95 -3.59
C TRP A 79 -12.74 -3.77 -4.64
N LYS A 80 -11.47 -3.43 -4.85
CA LYS A 80 -10.55 -4.17 -5.73
C LYS A 80 -9.47 -4.87 -4.92
N GLY A 81 -8.99 -5.99 -5.43
CA GLY A 81 -7.83 -6.69 -4.89
C GLY A 81 -6.54 -6.31 -5.61
N ALA A 82 -5.43 -6.26 -4.88
CA ALA A 82 -4.08 -6.18 -5.43
C ALA A 82 -3.20 -7.27 -4.81
N SER A 83 -2.31 -7.82 -5.64
CA SER A 83 -1.26 -8.77 -5.27
C SER A 83 0.08 -8.19 -5.71
N VAL A 84 1.03 -8.10 -4.79
CA VAL A 84 2.36 -7.52 -5.03
C VAL A 84 3.41 -8.51 -4.58
N ASN A 85 4.24 -8.97 -5.53
CA ASN A 85 5.33 -9.89 -5.24
C ASN A 85 6.43 -9.16 -4.48
N LEU A 86 6.90 -9.78 -3.40
CA LEU A 86 7.96 -9.29 -2.55
C LEU A 86 9.18 -10.19 -2.72
N SER A 87 10.32 -9.59 -3.06
CA SER A 87 11.58 -10.29 -3.23
C SER A 87 12.72 -9.48 -2.65
N SER A 88 13.33 -9.98 -1.57
CA SER A 88 14.48 -9.36 -0.93
C SER A 88 15.41 -10.44 -0.39
N LEU A 89 16.70 -10.33 -0.70
CA LEU A 89 17.74 -11.18 -0.10
C LEU A 89 18.02 -10.80 1.36
N GLU A 90 17.71 -9.57 1.74
CA GLU A 90 17.90 -9.01 3.08
C GLU A 90 16.56 -8.86 3.82
N GLN A 91 16.62 -8.54 5.12
CA GLN A 91 15.43 -8.07 5.85
C GLN A 91 14.82 -6.84 5.17
N TYR A 92 13.50 -6.72 5.20
CA TYR A 92 12.81 -5.66 4.47
C TYR A 92 11.61 -5.09 5.23
N GLN A 93 11.20 -3.88 4.87
CA GLN A 93 9.94 -3.28 5.30
C GLN A 93 9.10 -2.89 4.08
N VAL A 94 7.79 -3.03 4.22
CA VAL A 94 6.81 -2.59 3.23
C VAL A 94 6.14 -1.31 3.71
N PHE A 95 6.06 -0.33 2.82
CA PHE A 95 5.41 0.95 3.04
C PHE A 95 4.22 1.04 2.09
N VAL A 96 3.02 1.26 2.62
CA VAL A 96 1.83 1.60 1.83
C VAL A 96 1.49 3.05 2.11
N TYR A 97 1.43 3.88 1.07
CA TYR A 97 1.15 5.31 1.21
C TYR A 97 0.26 5.88 0.11
#